data_AF-A0A060BPA5-F1
#
_entry.id   AF-A0A060BPA5-F1
#
_cell.length_a   1.000
_cell.length_b   1.000
_cell.length_c   1.000
_cell.angle_alpha   90.00
_cell.angle_beta   90.00
_cell.angle_gamma   90.00
#
_symmetry.space_group_name_H-M   'P 1'
#
loop_
_entity.id
_entity.type
_entity.pdbx_description
1 polymer ?
#
loop_
_entity_poly.entity_id
_entity_poly.type
_entity_poly.pdbx_seq_one_letter_code
_entity_poly.pdbx_strand_id
1 'polypeptide(L)'
;VPALRHEDRDRDVEVTGKGFSVTVDKRTGTITSYEAKGTRLITSGPVPNFWRAPTDNDKGNGQHTRNQTWRDAGARREVTGVAVRALGDRTVEIKVTGTLPTSVESTYTTTYTVFGNGEIKVDNTLHPGAASLPYIPEVGTMLFL
;
A
#
# COMPACT_ATOMS: atom_id res chain seq x y z
N VAL A 1 14.70 18.59 8.22
CA VAL A 1 13.59 17.69 8.64
C VAL A 1 13.73 17.43 10.13
N PRO A 2 12.69 17.67 10.97
CA PRO A 2 12.71 17.38 12.40
C PRO A 2 12.96 15.90 12.73
N ALA A 3 13.33 15.59 13.97
CA ALA A 3 13.49 14.21 14.42
C ALA A 3 12.13 13.49 14.55
N LEU A 4 12.18 12.16 14.44
CA LEU A 4 11.08 11.22 14.57
C LEU A 4 11.33 10.25 15.74
N ARG A 5 10.25 9.72 16.29
CA ARG A 5 10.24 8.52 17.11
C ARG A 5 9.42 7.45 16.40
N HIS A 6 9.77 6.18 16.57
CA HIS A 6 8.92 5.08 16.16
C HIS A 6 8.79 4.03 17.27
N GLU A 7 7.64 3.37 17.30
CA GLU A 7 7.38 2.19 18.10
C GLU A 7 7.03 1.05 17.15
N ASP A 8 7.88 0.02 17.13
CA ASP A 8 7.68 -1.18 16.33
C ASP A 8 7.07 -2.27 17.22
N ARG A 9 5.78 -2.53 17.08
CA ARG A 9 5.00 -3.45 17.92
C ARG A 9 4.64 -4.71 17.13
N ASP A 10 4.07 -5.72 17.79
CA ASP A 10 3.69 -6.97 17.12
C ASP A 10 2.64 -6.77 16.01
N ARG A 11 1.70 -5.82 16.22
CA ARG A 11 0.56 -5.61 15.31
C ARG A 11 0.68 -4.38 14.43
N ASP A 12 1.48 -3.40 14.83
CA ASP A 12 1.56 -2.12 14.15
C ASP A 12 2.94 -1.48 14.29
N VAL A 13 3.17 -0.49 13.46
CA VAL A 13 4.30 0.44 13.55
C VAL A 13 3.72 1.84 13.68
N GLU A 14 4.03 2.51 14.78
CA GLU A 14 3.65 3.91 14.98
C GLU A 14 4.86 4.82 14.81
N VAL A 15 4.76 5.83 13.95
CA VAL A 15 5.79 6.86 13.73
C VAL A 15 5.23 8.20 14.18
N THR A 16 5.93 8.86 15.10
CA THR A 16 5.53 10.15 15.68
C THR A 16 6.55 11.22 15.35
N GLY A 17 6.08 12.36 14.85
CA GLY A 17 6.89 13.55 14.63
C GLY A 17 6.26 14.80 15.25
N LYS A 18 6.82 15.98 14.98
CA LYS A 18 6.32 17.23 15.54
C LYS A 18 4.94 17.57 14.98
N GLY A 19 3.89 17.28 15.76
CA GLY A 19 2.51 17.59 15.42
C GLY A 19 1.87 16.63 14.42
N PHE A 20 2.41 15.42 14.26
CA PHE A 20 1.76 14.36 13.48
C PHE A 20 2.10 12.96 14.01
N SER A 21 1.25 11.99 13.69
CA SER A 21 1.49 10.56 13.92
C SER A 21 0.96 9.74 12.75
N VAL A 22 1.65 8.65 12.43
CA VAL A 22 1.29 7.67 11.39
C VAL A 22 1.30 6.28 12.00
N THR A 23 0.25 5.49 11.77
CA THR A 23 0.18 4.10 12.24
C THR A 23 -0.01 3.18 11.04
N VAL A 24 0.86 2.18 10.88
CA VAL A 24 0.78 1.13 9.85
C VAL A 24 0.45 -0.19 10.53
N ASP A 25 -0.66 -0.83 10.16
CA ASP A 25 -1.01 -2.17 10.63
C ASP A 25 -0.17 -3.21 9.89
N LYS A 26 0.48 -4.13 10.62
CA LYS A 26 1.39 -5.12 10.04
C LYS A 26 0.68 -6.30 9.36
N ARG A 27 -0.58 -6.56 9.70
CA ARG A 27 -1.39 -7.64 9.12
C ARG A 27 -1.96 -7.22 7.76
N THR A 28 -2.39 -5.97 7.64
CA THR A 28 -2.91 -5.42 6.38
C THR A 28 -1.84 -4.71 5.58
N GLY A 29 -0.76 -4.26 6.21
CA GLY A 29 0.31 -3.50 5.57
C GLY A 29 -0.13 -2.13 5.09
N THR A 30 -1.11 -1.51 5.75
CA THR A 30 -1.70 -0.21 5.37
C THR A 30 -1.60 0.78 6.50
N ILE A 31 -1.57 2.08 6.16
CA ILE A 31 -1.80 3.14 7.13
C ILE A 31 -3.25 3.01 7.64
N THR A 32 -3.42 2.91 8.95
CA THR A 32 -4.73 2.89 9.63
C THR A 32 -5.05 4.23 10.29
N SER A 33 -4.05 5.08 10.47
CA SER A 33 -4.23 6.46 10.90
C SER A 33 -3.06 7.31 10.41
N TYR A 34 -3.37 8.47 9.82
CA TYR A 34 -2.42 9.58 9.70
C TYR A 34 -3.09 10.83 10.26
N GLU A 35 -2.57 11.36 11.36
CA GLU A 35 -3.06 12.58 11.99
C GLU A 35 -2.01 13.67 11.92
N ALA A 36 -2.42 14.89 11.57
CA ALA A 36 -1.57 16.06 11.57
C ALA A 36 -2.32 17.25 12.17
N LYS A 37 -1.69 17.93 13.13
CA LYS A 37 -2.22 19.13 13.82
C LYS A 37 -3.64 18.93 14.39
N GLY A 38 -3.94 17.73 14.90
CA GLY A 38 -5.24 17.38 15.48
C GLY A 38 -6.32 16.97 14.48
N THR A 39 -6.00 16.89 13.19
CA THR A 39 -6.92 16.42 12.14
C THR A 39 -6.46 15.07 11.61
N ARG A 40 -7.36 14.09 11.55
CA ARG A 40 -7.11 12.83 10.85
C ARG A 40 -7.24 13.07 9.33
N LEU A 41 -6.16 12.78 8.61
CA LEU A 41 -6.04 12.98 7.17
C LEU A 41 -6.26 11.70 6.37
N ILE A 42 -5.90 10.55 6.95
CA ILE A 42 -6.11 9.22 6.34
C ILE A 42 -6.71 8.31 7.41
N THR A 43 -7.83 7.68 7.07
CA THR A 43 -8.54 6.71 7.91
C THR A 43 -8.23 5.27 7.53
N SER A 44 -7.84 4.99 6.28
CA SER A 44 -7.28 3.70 5.88
C SER A 44 -6.60 3.75 4.50
N GLY A 45 -5.66 2.83 4.25
CA GLY A 45 -4.95 2.69 2.97
C GLY A 45 -3.53 3.28 3.03
N PRO A 46 -2.87 3.58 1.90
CA PRO A 46 -3.25 3.16 0.56
C PRO A 46 -3.17 1.63 0.40
N VAL A 47 -4.15 1.07 -0.30
CA VAL A 47 -4.19 -0.32 -0.78
C VAL A 47 -3.86 -0.32 -2.28
N PRO A 48 -2.96 -1.19 -2.78
CA PRO A 48 -2.75 -1.33 -4.23
C PRO A 48 -4.06 -1.60 -4.99
N ASN A 49 -4.26 -0.93 -6.12
CA ASN A 49 -5.41 -1.11 -6.99
C ASN A 49 -4.95 -1.43 -8.41
N PHE A 50 -5.51 -2.49 -8.99
CA PHE A 50 -5.16 -2.97 -10.32
C PHE A 50 -6.36 -3.00 -11.27
N TRP A 51 -7.47 -2.38 -10.88
CA TRP A 51 -8.74 -2.48 -11.57
C TRP A 51 -9.43 -1.14 -11.70
N ARG A 52 -10.14 -0.98 -12.82
CA ARG A 52 -11.07 0.14 -13.04
C ARG A 52 -12.43 -0.38 -13.45
N ALA A 53 -13.47 0.42 -13.21
CA ALA A 53 -14.81 0.08 -13.69
C ALA A 53 -14.81 -0.14 -15.23
N PRO A 54 -15.38 -1.26 -15.73
CA PRO A 54 -15.47 -1.51 -17.16
C PRO A 54 -16.36 -0.50 -17.87
N THR A 55 -15.89 0.06 -18.98
CA THR A 55 -16.71 0.81 -19.94
C THR A 55 -17.51 -0.15 -20.82
N ASP A 56 -18.46 0.35 -21.61
CA ASP A 56 -19.20 -0.51 -22.54
C ASP A 56 -18.31 -1.11 -23.64
N ASN A 57 -17.23 -0.43 -24.03
CA ASN A 57 -16.22 -0.99 -24.94
C ASN A 57 -15.47 -2.17 -24.30
N ASP A 58 -15.14 -2.08 -23.01
CA ASP A 58 -14.49 -3.18 -22.25
C ASP A 58 -15.42 -4.38 -22.06
N LYS A 59 -16.74 -4.12 -21.97
CA LYS A 59 -17.73 -5.19 -21.98
C LYS A 59 -17.82 -5.85 -23.34
N GLY A 60 -17.96 -5.04 -24.40
CA GLY A 60 -18.10 -5.51 -25.78
C GLY A 60 -16.92 -6.34 -26.28
N ASN A 61 -15.69 -6.07 -25.82
CA ASN A 61 -14.49 -6.84 -26.20
C ASN A 61 -14.08 -7.93 -25.18
N GLY A 62 -14.90 -8.17 -24.14
CA GLY A 62 -14.68 -9.20 -23.12
C GLY A 62 -13.52 -8.92 -22.14
N GLN A 63 -13.00 -7.69 -22.07
CA GLN A 63 -11.91 -7.30 -21.17
C GLN A 63 -12.21 -7.61 -19.71
N HIS A 64 -13.42 -7.28 -19.25
CA HIS A 64 -13.80 -7.44 -17.85
C HIS A 64 -13.70 -8.90 -17.37
N THR A 65 -13.96 -9.86 -18.26
CA THR A 65 -13.82 -11.29 -18.00
C THR A 65 -12.38 -11.74 -18.16
N ARG A 66 -11.71 -11.38 -19.26
CA ARG A 66 -10.34 -11.80 -19.56
C ARG A 66 -9.34 -11.29 -18.52
N ASN A 67 -9.57 -10.10 -17.96
CA ASN A 67 -8.67 -9.43 -17.03
C ASN A 67 -9.10 -9.60 -15.57
N GLN A 68 -10.19 -10.35 -15.29
CA GLN A 68 -10.82 -10.45 -13.97
C GLN A 68 -9.87 -10.83 -12.82
N THR A 69 -8.76 -11.51 -13.14
CA THR A 69 -7.72 -11.87 -12.17
C THR A 69 -7.16 -10.68 -11.40
N TRP A 70 -7.20 -9.47 -11.98
CA TRP A 70 -6.68 -8.25 -11.37
C TRP A 70 -7.72 -7.51 -10.52
N ARG A 71 -9.01 -7.85 -10.67
CA ARG A 71 -10.13 -7.10 -10.08
C ARG A 71 -10.01 -6.89 -8.58
N ASP A 72 -9.82 -7.99 -7.87
CA ASP A 72 -9.75 -8.00 -6.41
C ASP A 72 -8.34 -8.34 -5.91
N ALA A 73 -7.33 -8.33 -6.79
CA ALA A 73 -5.97 -8.75 -6.48
C ALA A 73 -5.35 -7.89 -5.36
N GLY A 74 -5.51 -6.57 -5.43
CA GLY A 74 -5.00 -5.67 -4.40
C GLY A 74 -5.81 -5.70 -3.10
N ALA A 75 -7.14 -5.83 -3.19
CA ALA A 75 -8.03 -5.89 -2.02
C ALA A 75 -7.86 -7.19 -1.22
N ARG A 76 -7.61 -8.31 -1.91
CA ARG A 76 -7.41 -9.65 -1.31
C ARG A 76 -5.94 -10.06 -1.21
N ARG A 77 -5.01 -9.11 -1.30
CA ARG A 77 -3.58 -9.36 -1.11
C ARG A 77 -3.30 -9.95 0.27
N GLU A 78 -2.22 -10.71 0.37
CA GLU A 78 -1.74 -11.26 1.64
C GLU A 78 -0.38 -10.65 1.98
N VAL A 79 -0.25 -10.10 3.19
CA VAL A 79 1.03 -9.59 3.69
C VAL A 79 1.87 -10.76 4.16
N THR A 80 3.07 -10.91 3.59
CA THR A 80 4.03 -11.95 3.95
C THR A 80 5.17 -11.43 4.82
N GLY A 81 5.35 -10.11 4.89
CA GLY A 81 6.41 -9.52 5.70
C GLY A 81 6.30 -8.01 5.86
N VAL A 82 6.77 -7.53 7.00
CA VAL A 82 6.96 -6.09 7.28
C VAL A 82 8.33 -5.90 7.89
N ALA A 83 9.15 -5.06 7.25
CA ALA A 83 10.47 -4.68 7.74
C ALA A 83 10.49 -3.18 8.04
N VAL A 84 10.94 -2.82 9.25
CA VAL A 84 11.06 -1.43 9.71
C VAL A 84 12.53 -1.07 9.82
N ARG A 85 12.91 0.08 9.26
CA ARG A 85 14.28 0.58 9.27
C ARG A 85 14.31 2.07 9.58
N ALA A 86 14.96 2.45 10.67
CA ALA A 86 15.29 3.84 10.93
C ALA A 86 16.48 4.27 10.05
N LEU A 87 16.33 5.37 9.33
CA LEU A 87 17.36 5.99 8.51
C LEU A 87 17.86 7.25 9.22
N GLY A 88 18.61 7.03 10.30
CA GLY A 88 18.95 8.07 11.26
C GLY A 88 17.77 8.46 12.14
N ASP A 89 17.78 9.70 12.63
CA ASP A 89 16.79 10.24 13.56
C ASP A 89 15.61 10.95 12.88
N ARG A 90 15.63 11.09 11.55
CA ARG A 90 14.74 11.98 10.79
C ARG A 90 13.84 11.26 9.79
N THR A 91 14.07 9.96 9.58
CA THR A 91 13.38 9.17 8.57
C THR A 91 13.16 7.74 9.05
N VAL A 92 11.97 7.20 8.83
CA VAL A 92 11.64 5.80 9.09
C VAL A 92 11.08 5.18 7.81
N GLU A 93 11.65 4.05 7.39
CA GLU A 93 11.20 3.26 6.26
C GLU A 93 10.44 2.02 6.77
N ILE A 94 9.25 1.77 6.23
CA ILE A 94 8.42 0.61 6.52
C ILE A 94 8.16 -0.09 5.19
N LYS A 95 8.81 -1.23 4.97
CA LYS A 95 8.67 -2.04 3.76
C LYS A 95 7.71 -3.19 4.01
N VAL A 96 6.59 -3.18 3.29
CA VAL A 96 5.58 -4.25 3.28
C VAL A 96 5.79 -5.11 2.04
N THR A 97 5.89 -6.43 2.22
CA THR A 97 5.93 -7.40 1.13
C THR A 97 4.73 -8.34 1.21
N GLY A 98 4.29 -8.85 0.07
CA GLY A 98 3.16 -9.76 0.04
C GLY A 98 2.89 -10.37 -1.33
N THR A 99 1.84 -11.18 -1.36
CA THR A 99 1.35 -11.86 -2.57
C THR A 99 -0.01 -11.30 -3.00
N LEU A 100 -0.33 -11.50 -4.28
CA LEU A 100 -1.59 -11.15 -4.88
C LEU A 100 -2.23 -12.43 -5.41
N PRO A 101 -3.53 -12.68 -5.15
CA PRO A 101 -4.24 -13.88 -5.58
C PRO A 101 -4.65 -13.79 -7.06
N THR A 102 -3.69 -13.55 -7.94
CA THR A 102 -3.87 -13.67 -9.38
C THR A 102 -3.89 -15.15 -9.81
N SER A 103 -4.37 -15.45 -11.02
CA SER A 103 -4.49 -16.83 -11.52
C SER A 103 -3.16 -17.59 -11.56
N VAL A 104 -2.06 -16.86 -11.70
CA VAL A 104 -0.72 -17.29 -11.29
C VAL A 104 -0.26 -16.27 -10.25
N GLU A 105 0.11 -16.71 -9.05
CA GLU A 105 0.44 -15.83 -7.92
C GLU A 105 1.45 -14.74 -8.31
N SER A 106 1.10 -13.48 -8.07
CA SER A 106 1.99 -12.33 -8.27
C SER A 106 2.49 -11.83 -6.91
N THR A 107 3.55 -11.03 -6.91
CA THR A 107 4.06 -10.43 -5.68
C THR A 107 4.00 -8.92 -5.75
N TYR A 108 3.92 -8.28 -4.59
CA TYR A 108 3.94 -6.82 -4.47
C TYR A 108 4.86 -6.37 -3.33
N THR A 109 5.26 -5.11 -3.41
CA THR A 109 5.93 -4.40 -2.33
C THR A 109 5.36 -2.99 -2.24
N THR A 110 5.07 -2.55 -1.01
CA THR A 110 4.73 -1.16 -0.70
C THR A 110 5.72 -0.67 0.34
N THR A 111 6.45 0.40 0.03
CA THR A 111 7.42 1.02 0.96
C THR A 111 6.91 2.40 1.37
N TYR A 112 6.66 2.57 2.66
CA TYR A 112 6.38 3.87 3.26
C TYR A 112 7.68 4.47 3.78
N THR A 113 8.06 5.64 3.29
CA THR A 113 9.16 6.43 3.87
C THR A 113 8.57 7.65 4.54
N VAL A 114 8.56 7.64 5.88
CA VAL A 114 8.04 8.73 6.71
C VAL A 114 9.19 9.66 7.07
N PHE A 115 9.05 10.94 6.72
CA PHE A 115 10.00 11.99 7.04
C PHE A 115 9.50 12.82 8.23
N GLY A 116 10.41 13.32 9.06
CA GLY A 116 10.04 14.09 10.26
C GLY A 116 9.36 15.45 10.04
N ASN A 117 9.14 15.85 8.78
CA ASN A 117 8.29 16.99 8.41
C ASN A 117 6.81 16.58 8.19
N GLY A 118 6.49 15.28 8.28
CA GLY A 118 5.15 14.73 8.04
C GLY A 118 4.92 14.23 6.62
N GLU A 119 5.89 14.37 5.72
CA GLU A 119 5.80 13.78 4.38
C GLU A 119 5.88 12.26 4.45
N ILE A 120 5.05 11.59 3.65
CA ILE A 120 5.08 10.13 3.49
C ILE A 120 5.26 9.85 2.01
N LYS A 121 6.45 9.39 1.61
CA LYS A 121 6.69 8.86 0.27
C LYS A 121 6.22 7.41 0.22
N VAL A 122 5.43 7.08 -0.80
CA VAL A 122 4.88 5.73 -1.00
C VAL A 122 5.38 5.18 -2.33
N ASP A 123 6.25 4.18 -2.26
CA ASP A 123 6.70 3.44 -3.43
C ASP A 123 5.92 2.13 -3.54
N ASN A 124 5.42 1.82 -4.73
CA ASN A 124 4.76 0.54 -5.01
C ASN A 124 5.52 -0.20 -6.12
N THR A 125 5.69 -1.50 -5.94
CA THR A 125 6.27 -2.39 -6.95
C THR A 125 5.38 -3.62 -7.10
N LEU A 126 5.07 -3.97 -8.35
CA LEU A 126 4.32 -5.16 -8.73
C LEU A 126 5.23 -6.05 -9.57
N HIS A 127 5.29 -7.34 -9.23
CA HIS A 127 5.90 -8.36 -10.07
C HIS A 127 4.82 -9.40 -10.46
N PRO A 128 4.30 -9.34 -11.70
CA PRO A 128 3.35 -10.33 -12.19
C PRO A 128 3.97 -11.74 -12.17
N GLY A 129 3.20 -12.73 -11.71
CA GLY A 129 3.67 -14.11 -11.54
C GLY A 129 4.03 -14.85 -12.82
N ALA A 130 3.47 -14.42 -13.95
CA ALA A 130 3.75 -14.98 -15.26
C ALA A 130 3.51 -13.97 -16.38
N ALA A 131 4.27 -14.10 -17.47
CA ALA A 131 4.08 -13.32 -18.70
C ALA A 131 2.74 -13.65 -19.41
N SER A 132 2.12 -14.79 -19.08
CA SER A 132 0.81 -15.20 -19.62
C SER A 132 -0.37 -14.53 -18.92
N LEU A 133 -0.15 -13.80 -17.82
CA LEU A 133 -1.21 -13.01 -17.19
C LEU A 133 -1.71 -11.94 -18.17
N PRO A 134 -3.02 -11.66 -18.20
CA PRO A 134 -3.57 -10.60 -19.04
C PRO A 134 -3.00 -9.24 -18.60
N TYR A 135 -3.08 -8.25 -19.50
CA TYR A 135 -2.63 -6.89 -19.18
C TYR A 135 -3.36 -6.33 -17.94
N ILE A 136 -2.75 -5.35 -17.27
CA ILE A 136 -3.28 -4.79 -16.03
C ILE A 136 -4.16 -3.57 -16.36
N PRO A 137 -5.45 -3.55 -15.96
CA PRO A 137 -6.35 -2.45 -16.31
C PRO A 137 -6.01 -1.07 -15.72
N GLU A 138 -5.41 -1.03 -14.53
CA GLU A 138 -4.97 0.18 -13.83
C GLU A 138 -3.75 -0.14 -12.97
N VAL A 139 -2.88 0.84 -12.68
CA VAL A 139 -1.88 0.71 -11.61
C VAL A 139 -2.01 1.94 -10.73
N GLY A 140 -2.55 1.74 -9.53
CA GLY A 140 -2.80 2.83 -8.59
C GLY A 140 -2.93 2.34 -7.16
N THR A 141 -3.48 3.20 -6.30
CA THR A 141 -3.84 2.84 -4.93
C THR A 141 -5.16 3.48 -4.54
N MET A 142 -5.89 2.86 -3.62
CA MET A 142 -7.10 3.41 -3.01
C MET A 142 -6.85 3.68 -1.53
N LEU A 143 -7.33 4.82 -1.05
CA LEU A 143 -7.27 5.23 0.35
C LEU A 143 -8.54 5.97 0.75
N PHE A 144 -8.79 6.05 2.05
CA PHE A 144 -9.90 6.81 2.63
C PHE A 144 -9.35 7.93 3.50
N LEU A 145 -9.93 9.12 3.34
CA LEU A 145 -9.61 10.33 4.09
C LEU A 145 -10.47 10.41 5.35
#